data_AF-A0A966NB47-F1
#
_entry.id   AF-A0A966NB47-F1
#
_cell.length_a   1.000
_cell.length_b   1.000
_cell.length_c   1.000
_cell.angle_alpha   90.00
_cell.angle_beta   90.00
_cell.angle_gamma   90.00
#
_symmetry.space_group_name_H-M   'P 1'
#
loop_
_entity.id
_entity.type
_entity.pdbx_description
1 polymer ?
#
loop_
_entity_poly.entity_id
_entity_poly.type
_entity_poly.pdbx_seq_one_letter_code
_entity_poly.pdbx_strand_id
1 'polypeptide(L)'
;MDSNIDIYLIGISVLVFLIITFLFIRKISNRGELKVKIEPVTDTFEIKEFDEIDIKSQKAFDFEDKDYIDYQEQKLVVLNLISVDKSMFEIDQVYGFMNNLGATLSHGFFVIKDSNNKESFRIANALNPGTFEADTSTFAILVAAD
;
A
#
# COMPACT_ATOMS: atom_id res chain seq x y z
N MET A 1 -21.72 -49.24 27.48
CA MET A 1 -20.76 -48.40 26.74
C MET A 1 -21.20 -46.98 26.98
N ASP A 2 -20.94 -46.46 28.18
CA ASP A 2 -21.25 -45.08 28.53
C ASP A 2 -20.14 -44.22 27.93
N SER A 3 -20.33 -43.96 26.65
CA SER A 3 -19.37 -43.24 25.85
C SER A 3 -19.41 -41.77 26.25
N ASN A 4 -18.25 -41.12 26.23
CA ASN A 4 -18.03 -39.69 26.43
C ASN A 4 -18.69 -38.84 25.31
N ILE A 5 -19.87 -39.24 24.83
CA ILE A 5 -20.63 -38.64 23.73
C ILE A 5 -20.93 -37.18 24.04
N ASP A 6 -21.20 -36.83 25.29
CA ASP A 6 -21.51 -35.46 25.69
C ASP A 6 -20.36 -34.49 25.40
N ILE A 7 -19.11 -34.88 25.70
CA ILE A 7 -17.95 -34.02 25.41
C ILE A 7 -17.67 -33.93 23.91
N TYR A 8 -17.91 -35.00 23.14
CA TYR A 8 -17.81 -34.96 21.68
C TYR A 8 -18.91 -34.07 21.07
N LEU A 9 -20.12 -34.11 21.61
CA LEU A 9 -21.24 -33.29 21.16
C LEU A 9 -20.95 -31.80 21.39
N ILE A 10 -20.43 -31.45 22.57
CA ILE A 10 -20.00 -30.09 22.90
C ILE A 10 -18.87 -29.65 21.97
N GLY A 11 -17.84 -30.49 21.77
CA GLY A 11 -16.72 -30.19 20.90
C GLY A 11 -17.13 -29.94 19.45
N ILE A 12 -18.01 -30.78 18.90
CA ILE A 12 -18.56 -30.61 17.55
C ILE A 12 -19.40 -29.35 17.44
N SER A 13 -20.22 -29.05 18.45
CA SER A 13 -21.05 -27.84 18.47
C SER A 13 -20.19 -26.57 18.42
N VAL A 14 -19.15 -26.50 19.25
CA VAL A 14 -18.19 -25.38 19.26
C VAL A 14 -17.46 -25.28 17.92
N LEU A 15 -17.01 -26.40 17.37
CA LEU A 15 -16.31 -26.43 16.08
C LEU A 15 -17.20 -25.89 14.94
N VAL A 16 -18.45 -26.34 14.87
CA VAL A 16 -19.42 -25.87 13.87
C VAL A 16 -19.70 -24.38 14.05
N PHE A 17 -19.87 -23.91 15.28
CA PHE A 17 -20.06 -22.48 15.58
C PHE A 17 -18.88 -21.63 15.11
N LEU A 18 -17.64 -22.08 15.36
CA LEU A 18 -16.44 -21.39 14.91
C LEU A 18 -16.32 -21.36 13.38
N ILE A 19 -16.63 -22.47 12.71
CA ILE A 19 -16.63 -22.53 11.23
C ILE A 19 -17.65 -21.54 10.66
N ILE A 20 -18.87 -21.51 11.19
CA ILE A 20 -19.91 -20.59 10.73
C ILE A 20 -19.47 -19.15 10.94
N THR A 21 -18.99 -18.82 12.14
CA THR A 21 -18.50 -17.47 12.48
C THR A 21 -17.36 -17.04 11.56
N PHE A 22 -16.40 -17.94 11.31
CA PHE A 22 -15.30 -17.70 10.37
C PHE A 22 -15.81 -17.43 8.96
N LEU A 23 -16.79 -18.19 8.46
CA LEU A 23 -17.36 -17.96 7.14
C LEU A 23 -18.12 -16.62 7.04
N PHE A 24 -18.81 -16.20 8.11
CA PHE A 24 -19.44 -14.87 8.16
C PHE A 24 -18.43 -13.74 8.11
N ILE A 25 -17.36 -13.82 8.91
CA ILE A 25 -16.27 -12.82 8.90
C ILE A 25 -15.53 -12.84 7.56
N ARG A 26 -15.23 -14.02 7.02
CA ARG A 26 -14.61 -14.14 5.69
C ARG A 26 -15.49 -13.52 4.62
N LYS A 27 -16.81 -13.73 4.67
CA LYS A 27 -17.77 -13.17 3.72
C LYS A 27 -17.85 -11.64 3.82
N ILE A 28 -17.80 -11.06 5.02
CA ILE A 28 -17.83 -9.60 5.19
C ILE A 28 -16.50 -8.96 4.78
N SER A 29 -15.37 -9.61 5.14
CA SER A 29 -14.03 -9.12 4.83
C SER A 29 -13.70 -9.20 3.33
N ASN A 30 -14.06 -10.30 2.65
CA ASN A 30 -13.79 -10.47 1.22
C ASN A 30 -14.69 -9.64 0.30
N ARG A 31 -15.72 -8.96 0.82
CA ARG A 31 -16.56 -8.09 0.00
C ARG A 31 -15.87 -6.78 -0.39
N GLY A 32 -14.71 -6.45 0.19
CA GLY A 32 -13.99 -5.20 -0.10
C GLY A 32 -14.78 -3.94 0.28
N GLU A 33 -15.92 -4.09 0.96
CA GLU A 33 -16.84 -3.02 1.39
C GLU A 33 -16.55 -2.53 2.81
N LEU A 34 -15.33 -2.74 3.32
CA LEU A 34 -14.83 -1.96 4.44
C LEU A 34 -14.61 -0.52 3.96
N LYS A 35 -15.72 0.18 3.69
CA LYS A 35 -15.77 1.63 3.56
C LYS A 35 -15.53 2.19 4.95
N VAL A 36 -14.26 2.26 5.34
CA VAL A 36 -13.84 3.18 6.38
C VAL A 36 -14.32 4.54 5.87
N LYS A 37 -15.29 5.15 6.55
CA LYS A 37 -15.73 6.49 6.22
C LYS A 37 -14.52 7.38 6.41
N ILE A 38 -13.86 7.73 5.31
CA ILE A 38 -12.85 8.77 5.30
C ILE A 38 -13.64 10.04 5.63
N GLU A 39 -13.46 10.57 6.84
CA GLU A 39 -13.96 11.90 7.14
C GLU A 39 -13.30 12.87 6.16
N PRO A 40 -14.05 13.79 5.53
CA PRO A 40 -13.44 14.80 4.68
C PRO A 40 -12.45 15.58 5.54
N VAL A 41 -11.17 15.46 5.19
CA VAL A 41 -10.10 16.24 5.80
C VAL A 41 -10.50 17.70 5.60
N THR A 42 -10.66 18.43 6.70
CA THR A 42 -10.92 19.86 6.63
C THR A 42 -9.64 20.51 6.12
N ASP A 43 -9.65 20.93 4.86
CA ASP A 43 -8.58 21.70 4.22
C ASP A 43 -8.33 22.99 5.01
N THR A 44 -7.47 22.89 6.01
CA THR A 44 -6.80 24.01 6.68
C THR A 44 -5.33 23.66 6.88
N PHE A 45 -4.72 23.05 5.87
CA PHE A 45 -3.31 23.26 5.64
C PHE A 45 -3.20 24.52 4.77
N GLU A 46 -3.10 25.68 5.42
CA GLU A 46 -2.54 26.86 4.77
C GLU A 46 -1.10 26.50 4.37
N ILE A 47 -0.93 26.12 3.12
CA ILE A 47 0.37 26.16 2.46
C ILE A 47 0.71 27.64 2.42
N LYS A 48 1.52 28.09 3.38
CA LYS A 48 2.23 29.36 3.22
C LYS A 48 2.99 29.24 1.91
N GLU A 49 2.63 30.09 0.94
CA GLU A 49 3.43 30.35 -0.25
C GLU A 49 4.87 30.54 0.22
N PHE A 50 5.68 29.50 0.04
CA PHE A 50 7.11 29.65 0.11
C PHE A 50 7.50 30.32 -1.20
N ASP A 51 8.06 31.51 -1.06
CA ASP A 51 8.55 32.39 -2.11
C ASP A 51 9.10 31.64 -3.33
N GLU A 52 8.77 32.17 -4.51
CA GLU A 52 9.31 31.78 -5.82
C GLU A 52 10.79 31.40 -5.74
N ILE A 53 11.07 30.10 -5.69
CA ILE A 53 12.40 29.59 -6.02
C ILE A 53 12.39 29.45 -7.54
N ASP A 54 13.06 30.39 -8.22
CA ASP A 54 13.41 30.30 -9.65
C ASP A 54 14.26 29.03 -9.85
N ILE A 55 13.59 27.89 -10.08
CA ILE A 55 14.26 26.63 -10.42
C ILE A 55 14.69 26.75 -11.89
N LYS A 56 15.80 27.47 -12.12
CA LYS A 56 16.57 27.30 -13.35
C LYS A 56 16.93 25.83 -13.46
N SER A 57 16.28 25.16 -14.42
CA SER A 57 16.60 23.81 -14.83
C SER A 57 18.12 23.68 -15.02
N GLN A 58 18.73 22.70 -14.37
CA GLN A 58 20.11 22.33 -14.65
C GLN A 58 20.19 21.81 -16.09
N LYS A 59 20.63 22.67 -17.01
CA LYS A 59 21.22 22.28 -18.29
C LYS A 59 22.73 22.46 -18.24
N ALA A 60 23.46 21.37 -18.49
CA ALA A 60 24.70 21.28 -19.26
C ALA A 60 25.05 19.78 -19.34
N PHE A 61 24.97 19.09 -20.48
CA PHE A 61 25.72 19.33 -21.70
C PHE A 61 24.89 18.98 -22.94
N ASP A 62 24.98 19.84 -23.95
CA ASP A 62 24.44 19.66 -25.30
C ASP A 62 25.62 19.50 -26.26
N PHE A 63 25.59 18.52 -27.16
CA PHE A 63 26.31 18.60 -28.43
C PHE A 63 25.58 17.76 -29.49
N GLU A 64 24.69 18.44 -30.21
CA GLU A 64 24.39 18.28 -31.63
C GLU A 64 24.13 16.85 -32.14
N ASP A 65 22.86 16.42 -32.13
CA ASP A 65 22.14 16.13 -33.37
C ASP A 65 20.70 15.64 -33.11
N LYS A 66 19.78 16.36 -33.76
CA LYS A 66 18.56 15.92 -34.46
C LYS A 66 17.39 15.29 -33.68
N ASP A 67 16.25 15.84 -34.10
CA ASP A 67 14.87 15.41 -33.97
C ASP A 67 14.14 15.82 -32.69
N TYR A 68 13.07 16.57 -32.94
CA TYR A 68 12.10 17.16 -32.02
C TYR A 68 11.70 16.15 -30.94
N ILE A 69 12.30 16.25 -29.75
CA ILE A 69 11.86 15.50 -28.57
C ILE A 69 10.54 16.14 -28.15
N ASP A 70 9.43 15.47 -28.47
CA ASP A 70 8.13 15.79 -27.90
C ASP A 70 8.20 15.48 -26.40
N TYR A 71 8.45 16.53 -25.60
CA TYR A 71 8.43 16.44 -24.14
C TYR A 71 6.98 16.22 -23.70
N GLN A 72 6.53 14.96 -23.76
CA GLN A 72 5.27 14.55 -23.17
C GLN A 72 5.34 14.84 -21.66
N GLU A 73 4.44 15.70 -21.18
CA GLU A 73 4.37 16.12 -19.78
C GLU A 73 3.90 14.93 -18.93
N GLN A 74 4.87 14.21 -18.36
CA GLN A 74 4.64 13.03 -17.54
C GLN A 74 4.14 13.45 -16.14
N LYS A 75 2.97 12.95 -15.73
CA LYS A 75 2.29 13.38 -14.49
C LYS A 75 2.42 12.31 -13.42
N LEU A 76 3.40 12.49 -12.54
CA LEU A 76 3.60 11.63 -11.39
C LEU A 76 2.65 12.02 -10.25
N VAL A 77 1.84 11.07 -9.79
CA VAL A 77 1.03 11.20 -8.58
C VAL A 77 1.67 10.43 -7.45
N VAL A 78 1.89 11.11 -6.31
CA VAL A 78 2.50 10.53 -5.12
C VAL A 78 1.55 10.62 -3.93
N LEU A 79 1.30 9.48 -3.30
CA LEU A 79 0.54 9.36 -2.06
C LEU A 79 1.46 8.86 -0.95
N ASN A 80 1.41 9.50 0.21
CA ASN A 80 2.20 9.12 1.38
C ASN A 80 1.28 8.61 2.49
N LEU A 81 1.64 7.48 3.06
CA LEU A 81 1.05 6.93 4.27
C LEU A 81 2.07 7.02 5.39
N ILE A 82 1.85 7.92 6.35
CA ILE A 82 2.77 8.18 7.45
C ILE A 82 2.03 7.97 8.77
N SER A 83 2.62 7.19 9.67
CA SER A 83 2.08 7.03 11.03
C SER A 83 2.08 8.37 11.77
N VAL A 84 0.95 8.73 12.39
CA VAL A 84 0.73 10.04 13.04
C VAL A 84 1.73 10.28 14.17
N ASP A 85 2.00 9.24 14.96
CA ASP A 85 2.93 9.28 16.09
C ASP A 85 4.33 8.75 15.74
N LYS A 86 4.57 8.43 14.46
CA LYS A 86 5.78 7.77 13.95
C LYS A 86 6.07 6.40 14.57
N SER A 87 5.06 5.75 15.14
CA SER A 87 5.15 4.34 15.49
C SER A 87 5.44 3.50 14.23
N MET A 88 6.33 2.51 14.38
CA MET A 88 6.68 1.62 13.28
C MET A 88 5.49 0.75 12.92
N PHE A 89 5.26 0.57 11.61
CA PHE A 89 4.31 -0.42 11.14
C PHE A 89 4.80 -1.83 11.48
N GLU A 90 3.85 -2.71 11.74
CA GLU A 90 4.12 -4.14 11.79
C GLU A 90 4.34 -4.62 10.35
N ILE A 91 5.59 -5.00 10.03
CA ILE A 91 6.02 -5.20 8.65
C ILE A 91 5.39 -6.45 8.04
N ASP A 92 5.14 -7.51 8.82
CA ASP A 92 4.53 -8.73 8.30
C ASP A 92 3.08 -8.48 7.85
N GLN A 93 2.36 -7.60 8.55
CA GLN A 93 1.04 -7.12 8.18
C GLN A 93 1.10 -6.29 6.91
N VAL A 94 2.08 -5.39 6.78
CA VAL A 94 2.29 -4.63 5.53
C VAL A 94 2.47 -5.59 4.36
N TYR A 95 3.36 -6.58 4.47
CA TYR A 95 3.57 -7.60 3.44
C TYR A 95 2.29 -8.40 3.14
N GLY A 96 1.54 -8.77 4.19
CA GLY A 96 0.24 -9.44 4.07
C GLY A 96 -0.77 -8.61 3.29
N PHE A 97 -0.89 -7.31 3.59
CA PHE A 97 -1.77 -6.40 2.87
C PHE A 97 -1.36 -6.25 1.41
N MET A 98 -0.06 -6.05 1.13
CA MET A 98 0.45 -5.91 -0.23
C MET A 98 0.16 -7.16 -1.08
N ASN A 99 0.42 -8.35 -0.53
CA ASN A 99 0.15 -9.61 -1.23
C ASN A 99 -1.36 -9.81 -1.49
N ASN A 100 -2.21 -9.46 -0.52
CA ASN A 100 -3.67 -9.54 -0.68
C ASN A 100 -4.22 -8.56 -1.74
N LEU A 101 -3.55 -7.43 -1.94
CA LEU A 101 -3.86 -6.47 -2.99
C LEU A 101 -3.33 -6.90 -4.38
N GLY A 102 -2.60 -8.02 -4.46
CA GLY A 102 -1.98 -8.50 -5.70
C GLY A 102 -0.67 -7.78 -6.05
N ALA A 103 -0.06 -7.07 -5.10
CA ALA A 103 1.25 -6.49 -5.30
C ALA A 103 2.33 -7.58 -5.27
N THR A 104 3.36 -7.41 -6.09
CA THR A 104 4.52 -8.32 -6.17
C THR A 104 5.78 -7.58 -5.79
N LEU A 105 6.67 -8.23 -5.03
CA LEU A 105 7.96 -7.63 -4.67
C LEU A 105 8.94 -7.76 -5.86
N SER A 106 9.34 -6.63 -6.44
CA SER A 106 10.29 -6.55 -7.54
C SER A 106 11.37 -5.52 -7.22
N HIS A 107 12.64 -5.94 -7.22
CA HIS A 107 13.78 -5.07 -6.91
C HIS A 107 13.66 -4.32 -5.56
N GLY A 108 13.04 -4.94 -4.57
CA GLY A 108 12.82 -4.33 -3.24
C GLY A 108 11.63 -3.36 -3.18
N PHE A 109 10.84 -3.21 -4.24
CA PHE A 109 9.62 -2.41 -4.25
C PHE A 109 8.40 -3.30 -4.44
N PHE A 110 7.27 -2.91 -3.84
CA PHE A 110 6.01 -3.55 -4.17
C PHE A 110 5.45 -2.93 -5.45
N VAL A 111 5.05 -3.77 -6.39
CA VAL A 111 4.57 -3.36 -7.71
C VAL A 111 3.20 -3.97 -7.95
N ILE A 112 2.23 -3.12 -8.29
CA ILE A 112 0.90 -3.54 -8.75
C ILE A 112 0.83 -3.29 -10.25
N LYS A 113 0.37 -4.31 -10.98
CA LYS A 113 0.25 -4.28 -12.44
C LYS A 113 -1.22 -4.23 -12.85
N ASP A 114 -1.50 -3.58 -13.97
CA ASP A 114 -2.82 -3.61 -14.61
C ASP A 114 -3.11 -4.93 -15.33
N SER A 115 -4.29 -5.01 -15.95
CA SER A 115 -4.72 -6.13 -16.79
C SER A 115 -3.82 -6.39 -18.00
N ASN A 116 -3.03 -5.41 -18.43
CA ASN A 116 -2.07 -5.51 -19.54
C ASN A 116 -0.66 -5.87 -19.05
N ASN A 117 -0.50 -6.20 -17.76
CA ASN A 117 0.78 -6.50 -17.12
C ASN A 117 1.75 -5.31 -17.12
N LYS A 118 1.25 -4.08 -17.32
CA LYS A 118 2.00 -2.83 -17.17
C LYS A 118 1.96 -2.42 -15.69
N GLU A 119 3.07 -1.92 -15.18
CA GLU A 119 3.13 -1.33 -13.84
C GLU A 119 2.20 -0.11 -13.76
N SER A 120 1.26 -0.14 -12.82
CA SER A 120 0.33 0.97 -12.54
C SER A 120 0.69 1.70 -11.26
N PHE A 121 1.19 0.96 -10.26
CA PHE A 121 1.59 1.54 -8.99
C PHE A 121 2.90 0.93 -8.53
N ARG A 122 3.78 1.80 -8.05
CA ARG A 122 4.98 1.44 -7.30
C ARG A 122 4.81 1.87 -5.87
N ILE A 123 5.11 0.97 -4.95
CA ILE A 123 5.02 1.20 -3.52
C ILE A 123 6.42 1.02 -2.94
N ALA A 124 6.90 2.06 -2.26
CA ALA A 124 8.25 2.17 -1.73
C ALA A 124 8.20 2.52 -0.23
N ASN A 125 9.29 2.21 0.46
CA ASN A 125 9.52 2.77 1.78
C ASN A 125 9.85 4.26 1.60
N ALA A 126 9.24 5.15 2.38
CA ALA A 126 9.55 6.58 2.30
C ALA A 126 10.85 6.92 3.07
N LEU A 127 11.38 5.99 3.85
CA LEU A 127 12.68 6.11 4.53
C LEU A 127 13.78 5.44 3.70
N ASN A 128 15.00 5.96 3.80
CA ASN A 128 16.19 5.34 3.20
C ASN A 128 16.35 3.90 3.71
N PRO A 129 16.68 2.91 2.84
CA PRO A 129 17.09 3.04 1.44
C PRO A 129 15.95 3.12 0.41
N GLY A 130 14.69 3.13 0.84
CA GLY A 130 13.52 3.22 -0.03
C GLY A 130 12.91 1.86 -0.42
N THR A 131 13.61 0.78 -0.12
CA THR A 131 13.22 -0.61 -0.41
C THR A 131 12.59 -1.31 0.81
N PHE A 132 11.90 -2.41 0.54
CA PHE A 132 11.39 -3.37 1.50
C PHE A 132 12.26 -4.64 1.46
N GLU A 133 13.20 -4.70 2.40
CA GLU A 133 14.07 -5.83 2.73
C GLU A 133 13.57 -6.59 3.97
N ALA A 134 14.17 -7.73 4.28
CA ALA A 134 13.70 -8.66 5.31
C ALA A 134 13.65 -8.08 6.74
N ASP A 135 14.46 -7.06 7.03
CA ASP A 135 14.55 -6.37 8.32
C ASP A 135 14.00 -4.93 8.28
N THR A 136 13.19 -4.62 7.26
CA THR A 136 12.62 -3.27 7.09
C THR A 136 11.76 -2.88 8.28
N SER A 137 12.12 -1.77 8.90
CA SER A 137 11.29 -1.07 9.87
C SER A 137 10.95 0.30 9.31
N THR A 138 9.65 0.58 9.14
CA THR A 138 9.19 1.86 8.61
C THR A 138 7.88 2.30 9.24
N PHE A 139 7.73 3.60 9.40
CA PHE A 139 6.48 4.27 9.76
C PHE A 139 5.92 5.09 8.58
N ALA A 140 6.56 5.01 7.41
CA ALA A 140 6.25 5.85 6.26
C ALA A 140 6.38 5.06 4.95
N ILE A 141 5.28 4.98 4.20
CA ILE A 141 5.17 4.28 2.91
C ILE A 141 4.75 5.30 1.85
N LEU A 142 5.33 5.17 0.67
CA LEU A 142 5.10 5.99 -0.52
C LEU A 142 4.44 5.12 -1.59
N VAL A 143 3.42 5.64 -2.26
CA VAL A 143 2.83 5.06 -3.48
C VAL A 143 2.94 6.06 -4.61
N ALA A 144 3.53 5.64 -5.72
CA ALA A 144 3.71 6.43 -6.93
C ALA A 144 2.94 5.81 -8.10
N ALA A 145 2.30 6.65 -8.90
CA ALA A 145 1.58 6.29 -10.12
C ALA A 145 1.91 7.28 -11.24
N ASP A 146 1.97 6.77 -12.46
CA ASP A 146 2.35 7.49 -13.68
C ASP A 146 1.47 7.09 -14.88
#